data_AF-W7LK27-F1
#
_entry.id   AF-W7LK27-F1
#
_cell.length_a   1.000
_cell.length_b   1.000
_cell.length_c   1.000
_cell.angle_alpha   90.00
_cell.angle_beta   90.00
_cell.angle_gamma   90.00
#
_symmetry.space_group_name_H-M   'P 1'
#
loop_
_entity.id
_entity.type
_entity.pdbx_description
1 polymer ?
#
loop_
_entity_poly.entity_id
_entity_poly.type
_entity_poly.pdbx_seq_one_letter_code
_entity_poly.pdbx_strand_id
1 'polypeptide(L)'
;MECCPFDFQIQKNVSLRQISPLALMNLRITGVAVFSIPESLYDLDFPGHYFRRFKSVAVSIPCVTGPYTSLNCTLRLLEHSYRVSLLVSNGGYIRRDSNDRLRTDRISVSLIALSQRSAGSGVFELNFNSERYLPFENAGTISTWKLELSQHVRQFSYESISDVILHLKYTSRQEAPSSEPQLRTLLSASWPLPMVLAKVTGYLLLLIWPVISQMLGHWFNLKLRLGRPAIS
;
A
#
# COMPACT_ATOMS: atom_id res chain seq x y z
N MET A 1 19.47 -7.17 26.83
CA MET A 1 18.36 -7.81 26.09
C MET A 1 17.80 -6.76 25.15
N GLU A 2 18.28 -6.75 23.90
CA GLU A 2 17.61 -5.96 22.86
C GLU A 2 16.20 -6.53 22.72
N CYS A 3 15.19 -5.70 23.00
CA CYS A 3 13.80 -6.11 22.84
C CYS A 3 13.59 -6.35 21.35
N CYS A 4 13.44 -7.61 20.94
CA CYS A 4 13.11 -7.95 19.57
C CYS A 4 11.87 -7.11 19.18
N PRO A 5 11.93 -6.35 18.08
CA PRO A 5 10.81 -5.50 17.69
C PRO A 5 9.55 -6.36 17.52
N PHE A 6 8.42 -5.86 18.02
CA PHE A 6 7.13 -6.55 17.93
C PHE A 6 6.67 -6.65 16.48
N ASP A 7 6.41 -7.87 16.01
CA ASP A 7 5.88 -8.11 14.68
C ASP A 7 4.34 -7.93 14.69
N PHE A 8 3.83 -7.02 13.87
CA PHE A 8 2.39 -6.80 13.73
C PHE A 8 1.73 -7.97 13.00
N GLN A 9 0.62 -8.47 13.53
CA GLN A 9 -0.17 -9.53 12.91
C GLN A 9 -1.40 -8.93 12.22
N ILE A 10 -1.49 -9.11 10.90
CA ILE A 10 -2.51 -8.47 10.07
C ILE A 10 -3.21 -9.52 9.21
N GLN A 11 -4.53 -9.35 9.03
CA GLN A 11 -5.32 -10.13 8.09
C GLN A 11 -5.79 -9.24 6.95
N LYS A 12 -5.58 -9.69 5.70
CA LYS A 12 -6.10 -9.04 4.50
C LYS A 12 -6.87 -10.04 3.64
N ASN A 13 -8.06 -9.66 3.23
CA ASN A 13 -8.84 -10.41 2.25
C ASN A 13 -8.63 -9.81 0.87
N VAL A 14 -8.35 -10.64 -0.12
CA VAL A 14 -8.03 -10.24 -1.49
C VAL A 14 -8.97 -10.93 -2.45
N SER A 15 -9.77 -10.14 -3.16
CA SER A 15 -10.70 -10.60 -4.20
C SER A 15 -9.98 -10.71 -5.54
N LEU A 16 -10.10 -11.87 -6.20
CA LEU A 16 -9.58 -12.08 -7.55
C LEU A 16 -10.28 -11.16 -8.56
N ARG A 17 -11.59 -10.96 -8.41
CA ARG A 17 -12.35 -10.05 -9.26
C ARG A 17 -11.82 -8.62 -9.23
N GLN A 18 -11.32 -8.16 -8.08
CA GLN A 18 -10.77 -6.81 -7.93
C GLN A 18 -9.36 -6.69 -8.50
N ILE A 19 -8.50 -7.71 -8.34
CA ILE A 19 -7.12 -7.67 -8.84
C ILE A 19 -7.05 -7.93 -10.33
N SER A 20 -7.70 -8.99 -10.79
CA SER A 20 -7.63 -9.44 -12.19
C SER A 20 -8.95 -10.09 -12.59
N PRO A 21 -9.92 -9.29 -13.10
CA PRO A 21 -11.18 -9.84 -13.59
C PRO A 21 -10.98 -10.77 -14.79
N LEU A 22 -9.91 -10.56 -15.57
CA LEU A 22 -9.54 -11.44 -16.68
C LEU A 22 -9.16 -12.84 -16.20
N ALA A 23 -8.39 -12.95 -15.10
CA ALA A 23 -8.03 -14.24 -14.52
C ALA A 23 -9.27 -14.99 -13.98
N LEU A 24 -10.24 -14.26 -13.42
CA LEU A 24 -11.52 -14.83 -13.01
C LEU A 24 -12.30 -15.39 -14.22
N MET A 25 -12.35 -14.66 -15.33
CA MET A 25 -12.98 -15.13 -16.56
C MET A 25 -12.31 -16.40 -17.10
N ASN A 26 -10.97 -16.43 -17.12
CA ASN A 26 -10.21 -17.60 -17.53
C ASN A 26 -10.49 -18.81 -16.64
N LEU A 27 -10.65 -18.61 -15.33
CA LEU A 27 -11.01 -19.66 -14.39
C LEU A 27 -12.38 -20.25 -14.68
N ARG A 28 -13.37 -19.42 -15.04
CA ARG A 28 -14.71 -19.93 -15.41
C ARG A 28 -14.70 -20.78 -16.67
N ILE A 29 -13.90 -20.40 -17.67
CA ILE A 29 -13.85 -21.07 -18.98
C ILE A 29 -12.98 -22.33 -18.92
N THR A 30 -11.73 -22.16 -18.48
CA THR A 30 -10.69 -23.20 -18.53
C THR A 30 -10.57 -24.00 -17.24
N GLY A 31 -11.00 -23.44 -16.10
CA GLY A 31 -10.75 -24.00 -14.78
C GLY A 31 -9.40 -23.58 -14.18
N VAL A 32 -8.65 -22.67 -14.81
CA VAL A 32 -7.34 -22.22 -14.34
C VAL A 32 -7.29 -20.69 -14.26
N ALA A 33 -6.80 -20.16 -13.15
CA ALA A 33 -6.40 -18.76 -13.00
C ALA A 33 -4.92 -18.65 -12.64
N VAL A 34 -4.24 -17.68 -13.25
CA VAL A 34 -2.95 -17.18 -12.79
C VAL A 34 -3.10 -15.70 -12.52
N PHE A 35 -2.68 -15.25 -11.34
CA PHE A 35 -2.78 -13.86 -10.94
C PHE A 35 -1.67 -13.49 -9.95
N SER A 36 -1.29 -12.22 -9.95
CA SER A 36 -0.25 -11.67 -9.08
C SER A 36 -0.84 -10.68 -8.09
N ILE A 37 -0.40 -10.75 -6.84
CA ILE A 37 -0.73 -9.76 -5.81
C ILE A 37 0.44 -8.78 -5.70
N PRO A 38 0.24 -7.52 -6.12
CA PRO A 38 1.30 -6.53 -6.11
C PRO A 38 1.55 -5.98 -4.70
N GLU A 39 2.73 -5.41 -4.51
CA GLU A 39 3.11 -4.76 -3.25
C GLU A 39 2.23 -3.54 -2.91
N SER A 40 1.83 -2.78 -3.93
CA SER A 40 1.01 -1.58 -3.77
C SER A 40 -0.27 -1.82 -2.99
N LEU A 41 -0.85 -3.01 -3.13
CA LEU A 41 -2.07 -3.40 -2.43
C LEU A 41 -1.87 -3.44 -0.90
N TYR A 42 -0.66 -3.71 -0.41
CA TYR A 42 -0.35 -3.67 1.03
C TYR A 42 0.12 -2.29 1.48
N ASP A 43 0.83 -1.56 0.62
CA ASP A 43 1.27 -0.19 0.88
C ASP A 43 0.08 0.78 1.03
N LEU A 44 -1.04 0.52 0.35
CA LEU A 44 -2.27 1.29 0.47
C LEU A 44 -2.96 1.14 1.83
N ASP A 45 -2.90 -0.04 2.45
CA ASP A 45 -3.51 -0.26 3.76
C ASP A 45 -2.64 0.30 4.89
N PHE A 46 -1.34 0.00 4.83
CA PHE A 46 -0.38 0.34 5.87
C PHE A 46 0.92 0.87 5.23
N PRO A 47 0.99 2.19 4.95
CA PRO A 47 2.19 2.80 4.41
C PRO A 47 3.33 2.71 5.44
N GLY A 48 4.55 2.44 4.97
CA GLY A 48 5.73 2.33 5.84
C GLY A 48 5.90 0.98 6.53
N HIS A 49 4.98 0.01 6.33
CA HIS A 49 5.23 -1.36 6.77
C HIS A 49 6.18 -2.06 5.80
N TYR A 50 7.07 -2.88 6.34
CA TYR A 50 8.03 -3.68 5.58
C TYR A 50 8.17 -5.08 6.19
N PHE A 51 9.02 -5.90 5.59
CA PHE A 51 9.27 -7.29 6.02
C PHE A 51 7.97 -8.11 6.14
N ARG A 52 7.09 -7.96 5.14
CA ARG A 52 5.76 -8.59 5.14
C ARG A 52 5.88 -10.06 4.73
N ARG A 53 5.43 -10.97 5.59
CA ARG A 53 5.53 -12.43 5.37
C ARG A 53 4.25 -13.14 5.77
N PHE A 54 3.80 -14.10 4.96
CA PHE A 54 2.62 -14.88 5.25
C PHE A 54 2.83 -15.80 6.44
N LYS A 55 1.80 -15.85 7.30
CA LYS A 55 1.69 -16.80 8.40
C LYS A 55 0.70 -17.92 8.07
N SER A 56 -0.35 -17.61 7.32
CA SER A 56 -1.31 -18.58 6.79
C SER A 56 -2.07 -17.96 5.61
N VAL A 57 -2.43 -18.80 4.64
CA VAL A 57 -3.24 -18.43 3.48
C VAL A 57 -4.41 -19.39 3.39
N ALA A 58 -5.61 -18.85 3.37
CA ALA A 58 -6.82 -19.62 3.10
C ALA A 58 -7.55 -19.09 1.86
N VAL A 59 -8.28 -19.96 1.16
CA VAL A 59 -9.08 -19.59 -0.02
C VAL A 59 -10.54 -19.88 0.26
N SER A 60 -11.42 -18.99 -0.15
CA SER A 60 -12.86 -19.26 -0.25
C SER A 60 -13.36 -18.95 -1.66
N ILE A 61 -14.24 -19.81 -2.17
CA ILE A 61 -14.74 -19.72 -3.55
C ILE A 61 -16.27 -19.71 -3.53
N PRO A 62 -16.91 -18.53 -3.46
CA PRO A 62 -18.36 -18.44 -3.53
C PRO A 62 -18.89 -18.79 -4.94
N CYS A 63 -19.49 -19.98 -5.09
CA CYS A 63 -20.15 -20.49 -6.30
C CYS A 63 -21.64 -20.83 -6.10
N VAL A 64 -22.30 -21.56 -7.01
CA VAL A 64 -23.61 -22.17 -6.75
C VAL A 64 -23.47 -23.65 -7.04
N THR A 65 -23.66 -24.48 -6.01
CA THR A 65 -23.41 -25.91 -6.07
C THR A 65 -24.52 -26.66 -5.35
N GLY A 66 -24.78 -27.90 -5.77
CA GLY A 66 -25.79 -28.75 -5.13
C GLY A 66 -25.38 -29.16 -3.70
N PRO A 67 -26.32 -29.73 -2.93
CA PRO A 67 -25.98 -30.35 -1.66
C PRO A 67 -24.97 -31.49 -1.88
N TYR A 68 -24.03 -31.67 -0.96
CA TYR A 68 -23.00 -32.72 -0.96
C TYR A 68 -21.98 -32.71 -2.11
N THR A 69 -21.98 -31.70 -2.97
CA THR A 69 -20.93 -31.56 -4.00
C THR A 69 -19.71 -30.86 -3.42
N SER A 70 -18.53 -31.49 -3.53
CA SER A 70 -17.27 -30.89 -3.10
C SER A 70 -16.70 -29.94 -4.16
N LEU A 71 -15.95 -28.94 -3.71
CA LEU A 71 -15.18 -28.08 -4.61
C LEU A 71 -13.72 -28.46 -4.48
N ASN A 72 -13.22 -29.19 -5.48
CA ASN A 72 -11.84 -29.62 -5.52
C ASN A 72 -11.00 -28.61 -6.29
N CYS A 73 -10.05 -27.97 -5.62
CA CYS A 73 -9.10 -27.06 -6.24
C CYS A 73 -7.70 -27.19 -5.65
N THR A 74 -6.70 -26.90 -6.47
CA THR A 74 -5.30 -26.78 -6.04
C THR A 74 -4.88 -25.32 -6.13
N LEU A 75 -4.25 -24.83 -5.06
CA LEU A 75 -3.63 -23.51 -5.04
C LEU A 75 -2.12 -23.69 -4.94
N ARG A 76 -1.40 -23.04 -5.87
CA ARG A 76 0.06 -23.07 -5.92
C ARG A 76 0.61 -21.65 -5.86
N LEU A 77 1.65 -21.47 -5.06
CA LEU A 77 2.48 -20.28 -5.07
C LEU A 77 3.61 -20.48 -6.08
N LEU A 78 3.60 -19.71 -7.16
CA LEU A 78 4.62 -19.78 -8.22
C LEU A 78 5.87 -19.01 -7.82
N GLU A 79 5.67 -17.75 -7.42
CA GLU A 79 6.75 -16.84 -7.08
C GLU A 79 6.34 -16.01 -5.87
N HIS A 80 7.32 -15.65 -5.04
CA HIS A 80 7.10 -14.73 -3.94
C HIS A 80 8.33 -13.89 -3.64
N SER A 81 8.11 -12.71 -3.09
CA SER A 81 9.14 -11.82 -2.57
C SER A 81 8.57 -10.88 -1.50
N TYR A 82 9.44 -10.28 -0.70
CA TYR A 82 9.06 -9.28 0.28
C TYR A 82 10.13 -8.20 0.38
N ARG A 83 9.72 -7.01 0.82
CA ARG A 83 10.61 -5.85 1.02
C ARG A 83 11.38 -5.98 2.33
N VAL A 84 12.71 -5.92 2.28
CA VAL A 84 13.59 -6.04 3.46
C VAL A 84 13.85 -4.68 4.12
N SER A 85 13.90 -3.60 3.35
CA SER A 85 14.24 -2.27 3.84
C SER A 85 13.30 -1.19 3.28
N LEU A 86 13.06 -0.14 4.07
CA LEU A 86 12.31 1.05 3.65
C LEU A 86 13.18 2.11 2.98
N LEU A 87 14.50 2.01 3.14
CA LEU A 87 15.45 2.99 2.63
C LEU A 87 15.46 2.94 1.10
N VAL A 88 14.84 3.94 0.49
CA VAL A 88 15.22 4.41 -0.85
C VAL A 88 16.66 4.88 -0.70
N SER A 89 17.61 4.23 -1.37
CA SER A 89 19.01 4.66 -1.32
C SER A 89 19.07 6.16 -1.65
N ASN A 90 19.63 6.91 -0.70
CA ASN A 90 19.86 8.35 -0.70
C ASN A 90 20.03 8.96 -2.11
N GLY A 91 19.14 9.89 -2.47
CA GLY A 91 19.41 10.96 -3.45
C GLY A 91 19.71 10.51 -4.89
N GLY A 92 18.67 10.30 -5.68
CA GLY A 92 18.77 10.31 -7.15
C GLY A 92 17.83 9.30 -7.79
N TYR A 93 17.00 9.77 -8.73
CA TYR A 93 16.21 8.94 -9.65
C TYR A 93 17.14 8.19 -10.64
N ILE A 94 18.10 7.44 -10.14
CA ILE A 94 18.87 6.49 -10.93
C ILE A 94 18.32 5.12 -10.57
N ARG A 95 17.55 4.58 -11.52
CA ARG A 95 17.01 3.23 -11.56
C ARG A 95 18.21 2.26 -11.56
N ARG A 96 18.75 1.96 -10.37
CA ARG A 96 19.73 0.89 -10.23
C ARG A 96 18.94 -0.41 -10.29
N ASP A 97 19.05 -1.12 -11.41
CA ASP A 97 18.36 -2.38 -11.73
C ASP A 97 18.74 -3.57 -10.81
N SER A 98 19.21 -3.32 -9.59
CA SER A 98 19.49 -4.35 -8.59
C SER A 98 18.41 -4.34 -7.54
N ASN A 99 17.57 -5.37 -7.59
CA ASN A 99 16.43 -5.67 -6.73
C ASN A 99 16.80 -5.94 -5.26
N ASP A 100 17.77 -5.23 -4.69
CA ASP A 100 18.37 -5.47 -3.36
C ASP A 100 17.38 -5.20 -2.21
N ARG A 101 16.30 -4.46 -2.52
CA ARG A 101 15.18 -4.19 -1.60
C ARG A 101 14.24 -5.38 -1.44
N LEU A 102 14.14 -6.25 -2.46
CA LEU A 102 13.23 -7.39 -2.47
C LEU A 102 14.03 -8.66 -2.24
N ARG A 103 13.57 -9.48 -1.30
CA ARG A 103 14.17 -10.77 -0.99
C ARG A 103 13.15 -11.87 -1.15
N THR A 104 13.64 -13.04 -1.55
CA THR A 104 12.88 -14.28 -1.62
C THR A 104 13.58 -15.31 -0.73
N ASP A 105 12.81 -15.96 0.12
CA ASP A 105 13.32 -17.03 0.98
C ASP A 105 12.81 -18.39 0.49
N ARG A 106 13.42 -19.47 0.98
CA ARG A 106 12.93 -20.83 0.68
C ARG A 106 11.76 -21.14 1.60
N ILE A 107 10.68 -21.64 1.00
CA ILE A 107 9.47 -22.06 1.72
C ILE A 107 9.34 -23.58 1.68
N SER A 108 8.79 -24.16 2.75
CA SER A 108 8.66 -25.61 2.88
C SER A 108 7.58 -26.18 1.96
N VAL A 109 6.41 -25.53 1.90
CA VAL A 109 5.23 -26.01 1.18
C VAL A 109 4.64 -24.87 0.34
N SER A 110 4.65 -25.05 -0.99
CA SER A 110 4.19 -24.07 -1.98
C SER A 110 2.90 -24.49 -2.71
N LEU A 111 2.22 -25.55 -2.24
CA LEU A 111 1.01 -26.05 -2.85
C LEU A 111 0.06 -26.61 -1.78
N ILE A 112 -1.23 -26.32 -1.94
CA ILE A 112 -2.30 -26.92 -1.14
C ILE A 112 -3.41 -27.45 -2.03
N ALA A 113 -4.11 -28.46 -1.55
CA ALA A 113 -5.35 -28.95 -2.14
C ALA A 113 -6.52 -28.62 -1.20
N LEU A 114 -7.63 -28.21 -1.78
CA LEU A 114 -8.87 -27.90 -1.08
C LEU A 114 -9.99 -28.77 -1.66
N SER A 115 -10.87 -29.21 -0.78
CA SER A 115 -12.09 -29.98 -1.11
C SER A 115 -13.36 -29.26 -0.67
N GLN A 116 -13.23 -28.15 0.04
CA GLN A 116 -14.33 -27.39 0.61
C GLN A 116 -14.37 -25.99 0.01
N ARG A 117 -15.59 -25.44 0.01
CA ARG A 117 -15.89 -24.11 -0.51
C ARG A 117 -15.60 -22.99 0.48
N SER A 118 -15.75 -23.29 1.77
CA SER A 118 -15.43 -22.40 2.88
C SER A 118 -13.93 -22.11 2.93
N ALA A 119 -13.56 -21.07 3.68
CA ALA A 119 -12.17 -20.64 3.83
C ALA A 119 -11.26 -21.80 4.29
N GLY A 120 -10.54 -22.41 3.33
CA GLY A 120 -9.69 -23.57 3.56
C GLY A 120 -8.21 -23.21 3.39
N SER A 121 -7.36 -23.68 4.31
CA SER A 121 -5.91 -23.43 4.31
C SER A 121 -5.06 -24.65 3.89
N GLY A 122 -5.69 -25.73 3.44
CA GLY A 122 -5.01 -26.99 3.09
C GLY A 122 -4.62 -27.87 4.28
N VAL A 123 -4.97 -27.46 5.50
CA VAL A 123 -4.81 -28.22 6.74
C VAL A 123 -6.17 -28.31 7.45
N PHE A 124 -6.38 -29.36 8.24
CA PHE A 124 -7.65 -29.54 8.98
C PHE A 124 -7.81 -28.53 10.13
N GLU A 125 -6.73 -28.26 10.85
CA GLU A 125 -6.71 -27.33 11.98
C GLU A 125 -5.48 -26.41 11.89
N LEU A 126 -5.70 -25.11 12.12
CA LEU A 126 -4.63 -24.11 12.12
C LEU A 126 -3.98 -24.02 13.50
N ASN A 127 -2.88 -24.74 13.69
CA ASN A 127 -2.10 -24.69 14.93
C ASN A 127 -0.76 -23.96 14.73
N PHE A 128 -0.70 -22.70 15.19
CA PHE A 128 0.49 -21.85 15.11
C PHE A 128 1.58 -22.18 16.14
N ASN A 129 1.27 -23.02 17.14
CA ASN A 129 2.20 -23.44 18.18
C ASN A 129 2.85 -24.80 17.85
N SER A 130 2.51 -25.39 16.70
CA SER A 130 3.09 -26.66 16.29
C SER A 130 4.53 -26.48 15.80
N GLU A 131 5.34 -27.54 15.93
CA GLU A 131 6.74 -27.55 15.48
C GLU A 131 6.88 -27.59 13.95
N ARG A 132 5.78 -27.76 13.22
CA ARG A 132 5.78 -27.90 11.75
C ARG A 132 5.34 -26.58 11.12
N TYR A 133 6.00 -26.21 10.03
CA TYR A 133 5.58 -25.07 9.23
C TYR A 133 4.24 -25.32 8.56
N LEU A 134 3.38 -24.30 8.57
CA LEU A 134 2.13 -24.29 7.82
C LEU A 134 2.40 -24.08 6.31
N PRO A 135 1.45 -24.45 5.44
CA PRO A 135 1.56 -24.13 4.03
C PRO A 135 1.74 -22.63 3.79
N PHE A 136 2.69 -22.28 2.92
CA PHE A 136 3.07 -20.90 2.57
C PHE A 136 3.60 -20.06 3.74
N GLU A 137 3.92 -20.67 4.88
CA GLU A 137 4.50 -19.93 5.98
C GLU A 137 5.86 -19.34 5.59
N ASN A 138 6.12 -18.11 6.05
CA ASN A 138 7.30 -17.30 5.75
C ASN A 138 7.45 -16.89 4.28
N ALA A 139 6.48 -17.23 3.41
CA ALA A 139 6.46 -16.71 2.05
C ALA A 139 6.27 -15.19 2.06
N GLY A 140 6.94 -14.52 1.12
CA GLY A 140 6.80 -13.08 0.91
C GLY A 140 5.43 -12.70 0.38
N THR A 141 4.97 -11.50 0.74
CA THR A 141 3.61 -11.06 0.44
C THR A 141 3.40 -10.70 -1.04
N ILE A 142 4.44 -10.20 -1.73
CA ILE A 142 4.40 -9.97 -3.18
C ILE A 142 4.47 -11.33 -3.84
N SER A 143 3.39 -11.76 -4.49
CA SER A 143 3.25 -13.18 -4.81
C SER A 143 2.45 -13.42 -6.09
N THR A 144 2.86 -14.44 -6.85
CA THR A 144 2.16 -14.93 -8.04
C THR A 144 1.56 -16.29 -7.74
N TRP A 145 0.25 -16.40 -7.94
CA TRP A 145 -0.54 -17.57 -7.59
C TRP A 145 -1.11 -18.24 -8.84
N LYS A 146 -1.20 -19.56 -8.78
CA LYS A 146 -1.94 -20.38 -9.75
C LYS A 146 -3.01 -21.17 -9.01
N LEU A 147 -4.26 -21.00 -9.44
CA LEU A 147 -5.39 -21.75 -8.93
C LEU A 147 -5.93 -22.64 -10.05
N GLU A 148 -6.04 -23.93 -9.79
CA GLU A 148 -6.57 -24.91 -10.74
C GLU A 148 -7.76 -25.64 -10.12
N LEU A 149 -8.85 -25.73 -10.87
CA LEU A 149 -10.00 -26.57 -10.57
C LEU A 149 -9.87 -27.91 -11.31
N SER A 150 -10.63 -28.91 -10.86
CA SER A 150 -10.69 -30.23 -11.53
C SER A 150 -11.13 -30.11 -13.00
N GLN A 151 -10.20 -30.27 -13.93
CA GLN A 151 -10.48 -30.16 -15.36
C GLN A 151 -11.15 -31.40 -15.94
N HIS A 152 -10.85 -32.59 -15.39
CA HIS A 152 -11.31 -33.87 -15.94
C HIS A 152 -12.79 -34.12 -15.70
N VAL A 153 -13.27 -33.78 -14.50
CA VAL A 153 -14.67 -33.95 -14.11
C VAL A 153 -15.15 -32.68 -13.43
N ARG A 154 -16.03 -31.95 -14.12
CA ARG A 154 -16.70 -30.76 -13.60
C ARG A 154 -17.95 -31.19 -12.85
N GLN A 155 -17.90 -31.21 -11.52
CA GLN A 155 -19.05 -31.58 -10.67
C GLN A 155 -20.15 -30.51 -10.65
N PHE A 156 -19.83 -29.27 -11.02
CA PHE A 156 -20.76 -28.14 -11.07
C PHE A 156 -20.35 -27.14 -12.15
N SER A 157 -21.25 -26.23 -12.51
CA SER A 157 -20.96 -25.17 -13.48
C SER A 157 -20.04 -24.11 -12.89
N TYR A 158 -18.85 -23.93 -13.49
CA TYR A 158 -17.89 -22.91 -13.07
C TYR A 158 -18.34 -21.48 -13.38
N GLU A 159 -19.32 -21.31 -14.26
CA GLU A 159 -19.93 -20.00 -14.50
C GLU A 159 -20.58 -19.42 -13.24
N SER A 160 -21.04 -20.29 -12.32
CA SER A 160 -21.60 -19.89 -11.03
C SER A 160 -20.59 -19.28 -10.06
N ILE A 161 -19.28 -19.36 -10.32
CA ILE A 161 -18.23 -18.85 -9.44
C ILE A 161 -18.25 -17.32 -9.48
N SER A 162 -18.76 -16.72 -8.41
CA SER A 162 -18.91 -15.26 -8.32
C SER A 162 -17.58 -14.53 -8.12
N ASP A 163 -16.68 -15.12 -7.33
CA ASP A 163 -15.34 -14.59 -7.02
C ASP A 163 -14.45 -15.70 -6.42
N VAL A 164 -13.16 -15.41 -6.28
CA VAL A 164 -12.21 -16.18 -5.47
C VAL A 164 -11.59 -15.22 -4.47
N ILE A 165 -11.69 -15.55 -3.18
CA ILE A 165 -11.20 -14.70 -2.10
C ILE A 165 -10.05 -15.40 -1.40
N LEU A 166 -8.90 -14.73 -1.37
CA LEU A 166 -7.75 -15.13 -0.56
C LEU A 166 -7.81 -14.43 0.78
N HIS A 167 -7.84 -15.21 1.86
CA HIS A 167 -7.70 -14.76 3.24
C HIS A 167 -6.23 -14.90 3.64
N LEU A 168 -5.52 -13.77 3.62
CA LEU A 168 -4.08 -13.71 3.86
C LEU A 168 -3.85 -13.23 5.29
N LYS A 169 -3.22 -14.06 6.11
CA LYS A 169 -2.69 -13.66 7.42
C LYS A 169 -1.20 -13.49 7.28
N TYR A 170 -0.68 -12.32 7.63
CA TYR A 170 0.73 -12.00 7.49
C TYR A 170 1.26 -11.22 8.70
N THR A 171 2.56 -11.32 8.91
CA THR A 171 3.29 -10.47 9.85
C THR A 171 3.96 -9.33 9.10
N SER A 172 4.10 -8.18 9.75
CA SER A 172 4.82 -7.04 9.21
C SER A 172 5.57 -6.29 10.30
N ARG A 173 6.59 -5.55 9.91
CA ARG A 173 7.36 -4.65 10.79
C ARG A 173 7.12 -3.22 10.39
N GLN A 174 7.19 -2.34 11.37
CA GLN A 174 7.20 -0.90 11.18
C GLN A 174 8.51 -0.37 11.75
N GLU A 175 9.13 0.59 11.08
CA GLU A 175 10.28 1.28 11.66
C GLU A 175 9.80 2.09 12.86
N ALA A 176 10.55 2.02 13.96
CA ALA A 176 10.31 2.89 15.08
C ALA A 176 10.50 4.35 14.63
N PRO A 177 9.71 5.31 15.17
CA PRO A 177 9.88 6.73 14.88
C PRO A 177 11.23 7.31 15.37
N SER A 178 12.15 6.51 15.91
CA SER A 178 13.45 6.95 16.42
C SER A 178 14.47 7.34 15.34
N SER A 179 14.18 7.10 14.05
CA SER A 179 14.95 7.67 12.92
C SER A 179 14.47 9.07 12.49
N GLU A 180 13.49 9.66 13.21
CA GLU A 180 12.98 11.01 12.93
C GLU A 180 13.87 12.21 13.32
N PRO A 181 15.01 12.17 14.06
CA PRO A 181 15.80 13.39 14.21
C PRO A 181 16.45 13.82 12.87
N GLN A 182 16.63 12.91 11.92
CA GLN A 182 17.28 13.22 10.63
C GLN A 182 16.27 13.56 9.53
N LEU A 183 15.15 12.84 9.41
CA LEU A 183 14.16 13.10 8.36
C LEU A 183 13.33 14.37 8.60
N ARG A 184 12.98 14.69 9.86
CA ARG A 184 12.33 15.97 10.18
C ARG A 184 13.26 17.15 9.89
N THR A 185 14.56 16.98 10.09
CA THR A 185 15.58 17.99 9.78
C THR A 185 15.76 18.20 8.28
N LEU A 186 15.64 17.14 7.46
CA LEU A 186 15.70 17.26 6.00
C LEU A 186 14.41 17.78 5.36
N LEU A 187 13.24 17.44 5.93
CA LEU A 187 11.95 18.00 5.51
C LEU A 187 11.78 19.46 5.93
N SER A 188 12.32 19.88 7.08
CA SER A 188 12.38 21.29 7.47
C SER A 188 13.46 22.07 6.71
N ALA A 189 14.55 21.42 6.27
CA ALA A 189 15.60 22.05 5.48
C ALA A 189 15.26 22.17 3.98
N SER A 190 14.32 21.39 3.45
CA SER A 190 13.94 21.41 2.03
C SER A 190 12.85 22.43 1.67
N TRP A 191 12.42 23.25 2.64
CA TRP A 191 11.66 24.48 2.39
C TRP A 191 12.34 25.71 2.97
N PRO A 192 13.26 26.36 2.24
CA PRO A 192 13.30 27.81 2.30
C PRO A 192 12.21 28.37 1.37
N LEU A 193 11.59 29.48 1.78
CA LEU A 193 10.63 30.35 1.06
C LEU A 193 9.15 30.07 1.38
N PRO A 194 8.52 30.93 2.24
CA PRO A 194 8.49 32.37 2.04
C PRO A 194 9.03 33.15 3.25
N MET A 195 10.36 33.15 3.43
CA MET A 195 11.03 34.10 4.34
C MET A 195 12.08 34.96 3.62
N VAL A 196 11.98 35.08 2.30
CA VAL A 196 12.78 36.04 1.51
C VAL A 196 11.90 37.11 0.84
N LEU A 197 10.60 36.87 0.66
CA LEU A 197 9.67 37.90 0.16
C LEU A 197 9.36 39.00 1.19
N ALA A 198 9.50 38.74 2.50
CA ALA A 198 9.25 39.74 3.55
C ALA A 198 10.37 40.79 3.71
N LYS A 199 11.56 40.58 3.13
CA LYS A 199 12.64 41.60 3.13
C LYS A 199 12.66 42.48 1.88
N VAL A 200 12.09 42.03 0.76
CA VAL A 200 12.06 42.79 -0.50
C VAL A 200 10.91 43.80 -0.53
N THR A 201 9.78 43.49 0.11
CA THR A 201 8.62 44.39 0.16
C THR A 201 8.79 45.59 1.10
N GLY A 202 9.68 45.49 2.11
CA GLY A 202 9.97 46.61 3.03
C GLY A 202 10.86 47.71 2.41
N TYR A 203 11.81 47.33 1.54
CA TYR A 203 12.75 48.29 0.94
C TYR A 203 12.11 49.10 -0.19
N LEU A 204 11.16 48.53 -0.93
CA LEU A 204 10.47 49.26 -1.98
C LEU A 204 9.56 50.35 -1.40
N LEU A 205 8.86 50.09 -0.28
CA LEU A 205 7.99 51.06 0.38
C LEU A 205 8.76 52.26 0.99
N LEU A 206 10.00 52.06 1.44
CA LEU A 206 10.83 53.15 1.98
C LEU A 206 11.38 54.10 0.90
N LEU A 207 11.60 53.62 -0.32
CA LEU A 207 12.13 54.44 -1.43
C LEU A 207 11.07 55.35 -2.07
N ILE A 208 9.79 54.98 -2.01
CA ILE A 208 8.67 55.77 -2.59
C ILE A 208 7.92 56.61 -1.55
N TRP A 209 8.15 56.38 -0.24
CA TRP A 209 7.55 57.15 0.85
C TRP A 209 7.75 58.69 0.76
N PRO A 210 8.92 59.23 0.40
CA PRO A 210 9.07 60.69 0.28
C PRO A 210 8.28 61.28 -0.90
N VAL A 211 8.02 60.51 -1.95
CA VAL A 211 7.19 60.94 -3.10
C VAL A 211 5.70 60.91 -2.74
N ILE A 212 5.27 59.87 -2.01
CA ILE A 212 3.88 59.70 -1.58
C ILE A 212 3.50 60.74 -0.51
N SER A 213 4.43 61.12 0.39
CA SER A 213 4.16 62.14 1.41
C SER A 213 4.02 63.55 0.82
N GLN A 214 4.78 63.88 -0.24
CA GLN A 214 4.64 65.16 -0.94
C GLN A 214 3.30 65.27 -1.66
N MET A 215 2.82 64.21 -2.30
CA MET A 215 1.51 64.23 -2.98
C MET A 215 0.33 64.33 -1.99
N LEU A 216 0.41 63.65 -0.84
CA LEU A 216 -0.63 63.73 0.20
C LEU A 216 -0.65 65.10 0.90
N GLY A 217 0.52 65.72 1.14
CA GLY A 217 0.60 67.09 1.67
C GLY A 217 0.03 68.14 0.72
N HIS A 218 0.24 67.98 -0.60
CA HIS A 218 -0.33 68.87 -1.62
C HIS A 218 -1.86 68.73 -1.70
N TRP A 219 -2.40 67.52 -1.54
CA TRP A 219 -3.83 67.26 -1.52
C TRP A 219 -4.51 67.80 -0.24
N PHE A 220 -3.83 67.74 0.90
CA PHE A 220 -4.32 68.30 2.17
C PHE A 220 -4.37 69.84 2.14
N ASN A 221 -3.35 70.49 1.56
CA ASN A 221 -3.35 71.94 1.36
C ASN A 221 -4.40 72.41 0.33
N LEU A 222 -4.72 71.60 -0.69
CA LEU A 222 -5.80 71.90 -1.63
C LEU A 222 -7.19 71.84 -0.95
N LYS A 223 -7.41 70.89 -0.03
CA LYS A 223 -8.66 70.78 0.74
C LYS A 223 -8.86 71.94 1.73
N LEU A 224 -7.79 72.44 2.34
CA LEU A 224 -7.85 73.60 3.24
C LEU A 224 -8.14 74.93 2.52
N ARG A 225 -7.79 75.06 1.23
CA ARG A 225 -8.14 76.23 0.41
C ARG A 225 -9.58 76.22 -0.11
N LEU A 226 -10.20 75.05 -0.26
CA LEU A 226 -11.58 74.91 -0.76
C LEU A 226 -12.65 74.85 0.35
N GLY A 227 -12.25 75.02 1.62
CA GLY A 227 -13.12 74.85 2.80
C GLY A 227 -13.41 76.12 3.62
N ARG A 228 -13.35 77.32 3.04
CA ARG A 228 -13.90 78.53 3.71
C ARG A 228 -15.31 78.84 3.18
N PRO A 229 -16.39 78.60 3.95
CA PRO A 229 -17.69 79.17 3.62
C PRO A 229 -17.69 80.68 3.92
N ALA A 230 -18.26 81.46 3.00
CA ALA A 230 -18.63 82.85 3.23
C ALA A 230 -19.74 82.91 4.30
N ILE A 231 -19.49 83.65 5.37
CA ILE A 231 -20.51 84.01 6.37
C ILE A 231 -20.77 85.51 6.17
N SER A 232 -22.05 85.81 5.87
CA SER A 232 -22.75 87.11 5.86
C SER A 232 -21.97 88.37 5.49
#